data_AF-A0A4V1T165-F1
#
_entry.id   AF-A0A4V1T165-F1
#
_cell.length_a   1.000
_cell.length_b   1.000
_cell.length_c   1.000
_cell.angle_alpha   90.00
_cell.angle_beta   90.00
_cell.angle_gamma   90.00
#
_symmetry.space_group_name_H-M   'P 1'
#
loop_
_entity.id
_entity.type
_entity.pdbx_description
1 polymer ?
#
loop_
_entity_poly.entity_id
_entity_poly.type
_entity_poly.pdbx_seq_one_letter_code
_entity_poly.pdbx_strand_id
1 'polypeptide(L)'
;MVKLFILNNTDIMLLVLVAVFICIKLIMLSKVPTRDKFALFLKSLGFRSQSQLRNVNSKRKQIFLRKSNSLNLVVYVSTVALLALYGFMRSF
;
A
#
# COMPACT_ATOMS: atom_id res chain seq x y z
N MET A 1 11.19 -23.83 14.55
CA MET A 1 9.94 -23.15 14.96
C MET A 1 9.57 -21.98 14.03
N VAL A 2 10.47 -21.02 13.77
CA VAL A 2 10.18 -19.85 12.92
C VAL A 2 9.74 -20.22 11.48
N LYS A 3 10.38 -21.21 10.86
CA LYS A 3 10.03 -21.72 9.51
C LYS A 3 8.56 -22.17 9.41
N LEU A 4 8.11 -22.99 10.36
CA LEU A 4 6.72 -23.48 10.44
C LEU A 4 5.72 -22.35 10.65
N PHE A 5 6.07 -21.36 11.47
CA PHE A 5 5.23 -20.19 11.70
C PHE A 5 5.02 -19.38 10.42
N ILE A 6 6.10 -19.11 9.66
CA ILE A 6 6.03 -18.37 8.39
C ILE A 6 5.20 -19.15 7.37
N LEU A 7 5.49 -20.43 7.15
CA LEU A 7 4.80 -21.25 6.15
C LEU A 7 3.29 -21.36 6.42
N ASN A 8 2.87 -21.46 7.68
CA ASN A 8 1.45 -21.63 8.03
C ASN A 8 0.66 -20.32 8.08
N ASN A 9 1.32 -19.17 8.28
CA ASN A 9 0.64 -17.90 8.51
C ASN A 9 0.88 -16.84 7.42
N THR A 10 1.63 -17.15 6.36
CA THR A 10 1.93 -16.18 5.30
C THR A 10 0.67 -15.58 4.67
N ASP A 11 -0.36 -16.41 4.42
CA ASP A 11 -1.62 -15.95 3.85
C ASP A 11 -2.34 -14.95 4.76
N ILE A 12 -2.38 -15.25 6.06
CA ILE A 12 -2.96 -14.38 7.09
C ILE A 12 -2.16 -13.08 7.21
N MET A 13 -0.83 -13.16 7.20
CA MET A 13 0.05 -11.99 7.26
C MET A 13 -0.17 -11.06 6.06
N LEU A 14 -0.33 -11.61 4.85
CA LEU A 14 -0.64 -10.84 3.66
C LEU A 14 -2.03 -10.18 3.74
N LEU A 15 -3.04 -10.90 4.22
CA LEU A 15 -4.38 -10.35 4.42
C LEU A 15 -4.38 -9.20 5.43
N VAL A 16 -3.69 -9.36 6.55
CA VAL A 16 -3.55 -8.30 7.57
C VAL A 16 -2.82 -7.09 6.99
N LEU A 17 -1.74 -7.31 6.23
CA LEU A 17 -1.00 -6.23 5.57
C LEU A 17 -1.89 -5.43 4.62
N VAL A 18 -2.68 -6.13 3.78
CA VAL A 18 -3.61 -5.50 2.84
C VAL A 18 -4.75 -4.77 3.56
N ALA A 19 -5.31 -5.35 4.62
CA ALA A 19 -6.36 -4.72 5.41
C ALA A 19 -5.86 -3.42 6.07
N VAL A 20 -4.69 -3.46 6.72
CA VAL A 20 -4.05 -2.28 7.33
C VAL A 20 -3.74 -1.23 6.28
N PHE A 21 -3.22 -1.64 5.11
CA PHE A 21 -2.96 -0.75 3.98
C PHE A 21 -4.20 0.00 3.52
N ILE A 22 -5.32 -0.70 3.33
CA ILE A 22 -6.60 -0.12 2.93
C ILE A 22 -7.10 0.85 4.00
N CYS A 23 -7.09 0.45 5.28
CA CYS A 23 -7.53 1.28 6.40
C CYS A 23 -6.76 2.59 6.47
N ILE A 24 -5.42 2.55 6.40
CA ILE A 24 -4.60 3.78 6.44
C ILE A 24 -4.94 4.70 5.27
N LYS A 25 -5.13 4.14 4.06
CA LYS A 25 -5.50 4.94 2.89
C LYS A 25 -6.88 5.58 3.02
N LEU A 26 -7.86 4.87 3.58
CA LEU A 26 -9.19 5.41 3.83
C LEU A 26 -9.15 6.55 4.86
N ILE A 27 -8.35 6.40 5.93
CA ILE A 27 -8.12 7.46 6.94
C ILE A 27 -7.44 8.68 6.31
N MET A 28 -6.48 8.48 5.41
CA MET A 28 -5.84 9.59 4.71
C MET A 28 -6.80 10.28 3.74
N LEU A 29 -7.63 9.49 3.03
CA LEU A 29 -8.60 9.98 2.07
C LEU A 29 -9.74 10.76 2.73
N SER A 30 -10.14 10.38 3.94
CA SER A 30 -11.20 11.09 4.68
C SER A 30 -10.88 12.57 4.90
N LYS A 31 -9.59 12.91 5.02
CA LYS A 31 -9.06 14.27 5.19
C LYS A 31 -8.99 15.09 3.90
N VAL A 32 -9.27 14.48 2.74
CA VAL A 32 -9.21 15.15 1.43
C VAL A 32 -10.61 15.66 1.04
N PRO A 33 -10.79 16.98 0.86
CA PRO A 33 -12.05 17.54 0.38
C PRO A 33 -12.19 17.28 -1.13
N THR A 34 -12.83 16.16 -1.48
CA THR A 34 -13.15 15.81 -2.86
C THR A 34 -14.49 15.09 -2.88
N ARG A 35 -15.32 15.36 -3.90
CA ARG A 35 -16.57 14.62 -4.13
C ARG A 35 -16.27 13.17 -4.56
N ASP A 36 -15.28 12.98 -5.42
CA ASP A 36 -14.93 11.65 -5.95
C ASP A 36 -13.87 10.93 -5.11
N LYS A 37 -14.21 10.60 -3.85
CA LYS A 37 -13.28 9.89 -2.95
C LYS A 37 -12.87 8.53 -3.51
N PHE A 38 -13.83 7.76 -4.04
CA PHE A 38 -13.57 6.42 -4.58
C PHE A 38 -12.60 6.44 -5.77
N ALA A 39 -12.80 7.34 -6.73
CA ALA A 39 -11.89 7.48 -7.86
C ALA A 39 -10.48 7.89 -7.41
N LEU A 40 -10.37 8.76 -6.40
CA LEU A 40 -9.09 9.16 -5.83
C LEU A 40 -8.39 8.01 -5.10
N PHE A 41 -9.16 7.15 -4.41
CA PHE A 41 -8.65 5.94 -3.76
C PHE A 41 -8.03 4.97 -4.77
N LEU A 42 -8.78 4.61 -5.82
CA LEU A 42 -8.28 3.71 -6.87
C LEU A 42 -7.02 4.28 -7.55
N LYS A 43 -7.05 5.57 -7.87
CA LYS A 43 -5.90 6.31 -8.42
C LYS A 43 -4.68 6.36 -7.50
N SER A 44 -4.85 6.10 -6.21
CA SER A 44 -3.78 6.08 -5.21
C SER A 44 -3.06 4.74 -5.14
N LEU A 45 -3.64 3.66 -5.67
CA LEU A 45 -3.04 2.32 -5.67
C LEU A 45 -1.81 2.26 -6.59
N GLY A 46 -1.83 2.96 -7.72
CA GLY A 46 -0.67 3.10 -8.58
C GLY A 46 0.40 4.07 -8.06
N PHE A 47 1.62 3.98 -8.60
CA PHE A 47 2.64 5.01 -8.42
C PHE A 47 2.40 6.19 -9.35
N ARG A 48 2.63 7.40 -8.84
CA ARG A 48 2.61 8.62 -9.63
C ARG A 48 3.99 9.27 -9.70
N SER A 49 4.40 9.68 -10.89
CA SER A 49 5.65 10.42 -11.06
C SER A 49 5.55 11.82 -10.43
N GLN A 50 6.71 12.44 -10.19
CA GLN A 50 6.76 13.79 -9.63
C GLN A 50 6.12 14.83 -10.56
N SER A 51 6.21 14.64 -11.88
CA SER A 51 5.52 15.49 -12.87
C SER A 51 4.00 15.36 -12.78
N GLN A 52 3.48 14.13 -12.65
CA GLN A 52 2.06 13.89 -12.46
C GLN A 52 1.52 14.48 -11.14
N LEU A 53 2.33 14.46 -10.07
CA LEU A 53 1.97 15.07 -8.80
C LEU A 53 1.97 16.60 -8.87
N ARG A 54 2.88 17.22 -9.64
CA ARG A 54 2.92 18.69 -9.84
C ARG A 54 1.69 19.20 -10.58
N ASN A 55 1.15 18.41 -11.51
CA ASN A 55 -0.03 18.76 -12.30
C ASN A 55 -1.37 18.55 -11.56
N VAL A 56 -1.34 18.29 -10.25
CA VAL A 56 -2.56 18.15 -9.43
C VAL A 56 -3.02 19.51 -8.93
N ASN A 57 -4.18 19.98 -9.42
CA ASN A 57 -4.73 21.30 -9.09
C ASN A 57 -5.00 21.56 -7.60
N SER A 58 -5.08 20.52 -6.77
CA SER A 58 -5.32 20.66 -5.33
C SER A 58 -4.11 20.23 -4.51
N LYS A 59 -3.56 21.16 -3.71
CA LYS A 59 -2.47 20.89 -2.76
C LYS A 59 -2.79 19.71 -1.82
N ARG A 60 -4.04 19.59 -1.34
CA ARG A 60 -4.45 18.48 -0.46
C ARG A 60 -4.44 17.14 -1.19
N LYS A 61 -4.91 17.08 -2.44
CA LYS A 61 -4.83 15.87 -3.29
C LYS A 61 -3.39 15.50 -3.59
N GLN A 62 -2.54 16.49 -3.87
CA GLN A 62 -1.11 16.27 -4.12
C GLN A 62 -0.41 15.67 -2.90
N ILE A 63 -0.65 16.22 -1.69
CA ILE A 63 -0.08 15.69 -0.44
C ILE A 63 -0.56 14.26 -0.20
N PHE A 64 -1.86 13.99 -0.38
CA PHE A 64 -2.42 12.65 -0.27
C PHE A 64 -1.74 11.66 -1.23
N LEU A 65 -1.65 11.99 -2.52
CA LEU A 65 -1.04 11.12 -3.52
C LEU A 65 0.45 10.91 -3.28
N ARG A 66 1.19 11.94 -2.84
CA ARG A 66 2.60 11.81 -2.48
C ARG A 66 2.80 10.87 -1.29
N LYS A 67 2.02 11.03 -0.22
CA LYS A 67 2.06 10.12 0.94
C LYS A 67 1.62 8.71 0.54
N SER A 68 0.62 8.59 -0.33
CA SER A 68 0.17 7.31 -0.86
C SER A 68 1.27 6.59 -1.64
N ASN A 69 2.07 7.29 -2.46
CA ASN A 69 3.21 6.67 -3.14
C ASN A 69 4.21 6.08 -2.15
N SER A 70 4.60 6.82 -1.11
CA SER A 70 5.53 6.32 -0.09
C SER A 70 4.97 5.08 0.61
N LEU A 71 3.67 5.08 0.90
CA LEU A 71 3.00 3.97 1.55
C LEU A 71 2.88 2.74 0.62
N ASN A 72 2.58 2.95 -0.67
CA ASN A 72 2.61 1.88 -1.68
C ASN A 72 3.99 1.24 -1.77
N LEU A 73 5.06 2.05 -1.77
CA LEU A 73 6.42 1.54 -1.82
C LEU A 73 6.72 0.63 -0.64
N VAL A 74 6.42 1.07 0.58
CA VAL A 74 6.63 0.26 1.78
C VAL A 74 5.85 -1.05 1.68
N VAL A 75 4.55 -0.99 1.40
CA VAL A 75 3.71 -2.20 1.40
C VAL A 75 4.08 -3.16 0.27
N TYR A 76 4.39 -2.66 -0.93
CA TYR A 76 4.77 -3.54 -2.05
C TYR A 76 6.14 -4.18 -1.84
N VAL A 77 7.12 -3.43 -1.31
CA VAL A 77 8.42 -4.00 -0.93
C VAL A 77 8.25 -5.03 0.19
N SER A 78 7.47 -4.74 1.23
CA SER A 78 7.17 -5.71 2.30
C SER A 78 6.46 -6.96 1.78
N THR A 79 5.53 -6.80 0.84
CA THR A 79 4.83 -7.93 0.19
C THR A 79 5.81 -8.82 -0.56
N VAL A 80 6.67 -8.23 -1.40
CA VAL A 80 7.69 -8.97 -2.16
C VAL A 80 8.66 -9.67 -1.20
N ALA A 81 9.10 -9.00 -0.14
CA ALA A 81 9.99 -9.59 0.86
C ALA A 81 9.34 -10.79 1.59
N LEU A 82 8.07 -10.68 1.98
CA LEU A 82 7.32 -11.78 2.59
C LEU A 82 7.20 -12.98 1.65
N LEU A 83 6.87 -12.73 0.38
CA LEU A 83 6.75 -13.78 -0.64
C LEU A 83 8.10 -14.44 -0.92
N ALA A 84 9.19 -13.66 -1.00
CA ALA A 84 10.54 -14.19 -1.19
C ALA A 84 10.97 -15.05 0.01
N LEU A 85 10.72 -14.59 1.24
CA LEU A 85 10.99 -15.37 2.46
C LEU A 85 10.18 -16.67 2.49
N TYR A 86 8.89 -16.61 2.15
CA TYR A 86 8.05 -17.80 2.04
C TYR A 86 8.60 -18.80 1.02
N GLY A 87 8.95 -18.33 -0.19
CA GLY A 87 9.51 -19.17 -1.25
C GLY A 87 10.84 -19.82 -0.85
N PHE A 88 11.73 -19.06 -0.21
CA PHE A 88 13.00 -19.57 0.31
C PHE A 88 12.78 -20.64 1.39
N MET A 89 11.90 -20.37 2.36
CA MET A 89 11.56 -21.30 3.45
C MET A 89 10.79 -22.53 2.97
N ARG A 90 10.16 -22.49 1.80
CA ARG A 90 9.49 -23.65 1.18
C ARG A 90 10.46 -24.52 0.37
N SER A 91 11.52 -23.92 -0.17
CA SER A 91 12.49 -24.59 -1.05
C SER A 91 13.62 -25.30 -0.28
N PHE A 92 13.99 -24.77 0.88
CA PHE A 92 14.84 -25.41 1.90
C PHE A 92 13.98 -26.06 2.97
#